data_AF-A0A7S2RHI4-F1
#
_entry.id   AF-A0A7S2RHI4-F1
#
_cell.length_a   1.000
_cell.length_b   1.000
_cell.length_c   1.000
_cell.angle_alpha   90.00
_cell.angle_beta   90.00
_cell.angle_gamma   90.00
#
_symmetry.space_group_name_H-M   'P 1'
#
loop_
_entity.id
_entity.type
_entity.pdbx_description
1 polymer ?
#
loop_
_entity_poly.entity_id
_entity_poly.type
_entity_poly.pdbx_seq_one_letter_code
_entity_poly.pdbx_strand_id
1 'polypeptide(L)'
;DVVILEAGDKVPADGLLLRGNEVISVESALTGEPDEKLKSVVQATWGPEHGQTTPFLLSGTQVTNGAGTMLVVAVGAQSQWGRIKAKLAKEDSNTPLQDKLETLAEQIGYIGMFSAAATFIAMMTIYYAFPELR
;
A
#
# COMPACT_ATOMS: atom_id res chain seq x y z
N ASP A 1 23.48 5.75 -9.41
CA ASP A 1 24.22 6.56 -8.41
C ASP A 1 24.88 5.67 -7.37
N VAL A 2 25.89 6.19 -6.69
CA VAL A 2 26.57 5.51 -5.59
C VAL A 2 26.34 6.30 -4.31
N VAL A 3 25.92 5.62 -3.25
CA VAL A 3 25.55 6.22 -1.96
C VAL A 3 26.42 5.59 -0.87
N ILE A 4 26.87 6.43 0.07
CA ILE A 4 27.57 5.97 1.27
C ILE A 4 26.52 5.89 2.38
N LEU A 5 26.54 4.79 3.13
CA LEU A 5 25.61 4.51 4.21
C LEU A 5 26.40 4.17 5.46
N GLU A 6 25.95 4.72 6.59
CA GLU A 6 26.50 4.47 7.93
C GLU A 6 25.41 3.93 8.87
N ALA A 7 25.83 3.38 10.00
CA ALA A 7 24.91 2.92 11.03
C ALA A 7 24.00 4.07 11.52
N GLY A 8 22.69 3.82 11.53
CA GLY A 8 21.64 4.79 11.81
C GLY A 8 20.93 5.29 10.54
N ASP A 9 21.55 5.19 9.37
CA ASP A 9 20.98 5.71 8.13
C ASP A 9 19.80 4.88 7.63
N LYS A 10 18.84 5.59 7.06
CA LYS A 10 17.76 4.97 6.29
C LYS A 10 18.20 4.79 4.84
N VAL A 11 18.06 3.58 4.32
CA VAL A 11 18.41 3.25 2.94
C VAL A 11 17.50 4.04 1.98
N PRO A 12 18.05 4.95 1.14
CA PRO A 12 17.25 5.89 0.36
C PRO A 12 16.63 5.27 -0.91
N ALA A 13 17.24 4.19 -1.42
CA ALA A 13 16.88 3.54 -2.67
C ALA A 13 17.26 2.05 -2.62
N ASP A 14 16.67 1.23 -3.49
CA ASP A 14 17.10 -0.17 -3.60
C ASP A 14 18.46 -0.22 -4.29
N GLY A 15 19.35 -1.07 -3.78
CA GLY A 15 20.70 -1.15 -4.29
C GLY A 15 21.47 -2.39 -3.89
N LEU A 16 22.71 -2.44 -4.38
CA LEU A 16 23.68 -3.50 -4.11
C LEU A 16 24.85 -2.95 -3.31
N LEU A 17 25.24 -3.67 -2.26
CA LEU A 17 26.42 -3.34 -1.48
C LEU A 17 27.69 -3.62 -2.30
N LEU A 18 28.41 -2.58 -2.69
CA LEU A 18 29.67 -2.67 -3.45
C LEU A 18 30.88 -2.85 -2.55
N ARG A 19 30.87 -2.23 -1.38
CA ARG A 19 31.93 -2.29 -0.36
C ARG A 19 31.31 -2.04 1.00
N GLY A 20 31.84 -2.64 2.05
CA GLY A 20 31.39 -2.35 3.41
C GLY A 20 31.95 -3.36 4.39
N ASN A 21 31.95 -2.97 5.67
CA ASN A 21 32.36 -3.85 6.75
C ASN A 21 31.19 -4.10 7.69
N GLU A 22 30.84 -5.38 7.87
CA GLU A 22 29.77 -5.86 8.78
C GLU A 22 28.46 -5.05 8.69
N VAL A 23 27.99 -4.80 7.46
CA VAL A 23 26.76 -4.04 7.24
C VAL A 23 25.56 -4.89 7.65
N ILE A 24 24.77 -4.43 8.60
CA ILE A 24 23.53 -5.06 9.04
C ILE A 24 22.39 -4.09 8.79
N SER A 25 21.30 -4.56 8.18
CA SER A 25 20.09 -3.76 8.03
C SER A 25 18.86 -4.48 8.58
N VAL A 26 17.98 -3.73 9.23
CA VAL A 26 16.68 -4.23 9.71
C VAL A 26 15.61 -3.96 8.67
N GLU A 27 14.94 -5.03 8.23
CA GLU A 27 13.92 -4.98 7.18
C GLU A 27 12.47 -4.88 7.71
N SER A 28 12.30 -4.45 8.97
CA SER A 28 11.00 -4.35 9.65
C SER A 28 9.98 -3.50 8.89
N ALA A 29 10.44 -2.47 8.20
CA ALA A 29 9.57 -1.64 7.35
C ALA A 29 8.93 -2.41 6.18
N LEU A 30 9.55 -3.52 5.73
CA LEU A 30 9.08 -4.34 4.61
C LEU A 30 8.37 -5.62 5.06
N THR A 31 8.89 -6.31 6.08
CA THR A 31 8.40 -7.62 6.51
C THR A 31 7.43 -7.55 7.70
N GLY A 32 7.41 -6.43 8.43
CA GLY A 32 6.68 -6.29 9.68
C GLY A 32 7.38 -6.91 10.90
N GLU A 33 8.49 -7.62 10.69
CA GLU A 33 9.26 -8.27 11.76
C GLU A 33 10.66 -7.64 11.86
N PRO A 34 11.18 -7.37 13.06
CA PRO A 34 12.54 -6.84 13.27
C PRO A 34 13.57 -7.96 13.05
N ASP A 35 13.72 -8.38 11.81
CA ASP A 35 14.74 -9.36 11.39
C ASP A 35 15.99 -8.62 10.94
N GLU A 36 17.10 -8.85 11.65
CA GLU A 36 18.40 -8.29 11.34
C GLU A 36 19.07 -9.11 10.24
N LYS A 37 19.24 -8.51 9.06
CA LYS A 37 19.90 -9.20 7.94
C LYS A 37 21.30 -8.70 7.73
N LEU A 38 22.25 -9.62 7.86
CA LEU A 38 23.64 -9.38 7.53
C LEU A 38 23.80 -9.23 6.00
N LYS A 39 24.42 -8.12 5.61
CA LYS A 39 24.67 -7.78 4.21
C LYS A 39 26.11 -8.07 3.85
N SER A 40 26.30 -8.78 2.75
CA SER A 40 27.61 -9.10 2.21
C SER A 40 27.85 -8.35 0.91
N VAL A 41 29.11 -8.02 0.63
CA VAL A 41 29.48 -7.31 -0.59
C VAL A 41 29.13 -8.18 -1.81
N VAL A 42 28.71 -7.55 -2.90
CA VAL A 42 28.46 -8.26 -4.16
C VAL A 42 29.75 -8.97 -4.62
N GLN A 43 29.64 -10.25 -4.97
CA GLN A 43 30.75 -11.10 -5.38
C GLN A 43 30.46 -11.66 -6.78
N ALA A 44 31.50 -12.12 -7.49
CA ALA A 44 31.34 -12.66 -8.84
C ALA A 44 30.54 -13.98 -8.85
N THR A 45 30.58 -14.73 -7.75
CA THR A 45 29.80 -15.95 -7.54
C THR A 45 28.78 -15.67 -6.45
N TRP A 46 27.51 -15.58 -6.83
CA TRP A 46 26.38 -15.56 -5.88
C TRP A 46 25.61 -16.88 -6.07
N GLY A 47 25.49 -17.66 -5.00
CA GLY A 47 24.95 -19.02 -5.01
C GLY A 47 24.43 -19.44 -3.64
N PRO A 48 23.69 -20.55 -3.55
CA PRO A 48 23.08 -21.03 -2.30
C PRO A 48 24.10 -21.32 -1.19
N GLU A 49 25.40 -21.46 -1.51
CA GLU A 49 26.47 -21.59 -0.51
C GLU A 49 26.74 -20.31 0.33
N HIS A 50 26.18 -19.15 -0.01
CA HIS A 50 26.43 -17.87 0.68
C HIS A 50 25.57 -17.64 1.95
N GLY A 51 24.84 -18.66 2.39
CA GLY A 51 24.04 -18.65 3.61
C GLY A 51 22.89 -17.65 3.56
N GLN A 52 22.54 -17.05 4.71
CA GLN A 52 21.47 -16.05 4.84
C GLN A 52 21.89 -14.62 4.48
N THR A 53 23.14 -14.42 4.02
CA THR A 53 23.64 -13.08 3.67
C THR A 53 23.17 -12.67 2.28
N THR A 54 22.93 -11.38 2.08
CA THR A 54 22.43 -10.85 0.81
C THR A 54 23.12 -9.52 0.48
N PRO A 55 23.43 -9.21 -0.79
CA PRO A 55 24.05 -7.95 -1.14
C PRO A 55 23.02 -6.84 -1.32
N PHE A 56 21.73 -7.19 -1.27
CA PHE A 56 20.63 -6.27 -1.55
C PHE A 56 20.32 -5.42 -0.32
N LEU A 57 20.34 -4.11 -0.53
CA LEU A 57 19.85 -3.09 0.38
C LEU A 57 18.52 -2.58 -0.16
N LEU A 58 17.48 -2.61 0.67
CA LEU A 58 16.12 -2.28 0.25
C LEU A 58 15.75 -0.89 0.75
N SER A 59 15.14 -0.09 -0.11
CA SER A 59 14.65 1.24 0.24
C SER A 59 13.68 1.17 1.42
N GLY A 60 13.85 2.10 2.36
CA GLY A 60 12.99 2.18 3.55
C GLY A 60 13.47 1.36 4.74
N THR A 61 14.46 0.47 4.58
CA THR A 61 15.10 -0.24 5.70
C THR A 61 16.14 0.64 6.39
N GLN A 62 16.52 0.28 7.61
CA GLN A 62 17.52 1.02 8.38
C GLN A 62 18.81 0.20 8.50
N VAL A 63 19.95 0.85 8.31
CA VAL A 63 21.26 0.27 8.59
C VAL A 63 21.48 0.37 10.10
N THR A 64 21.60 -0.76 10.78
CA THR A 64 21.78 -0.82 12.23
C THR A 64 23.26 -0.86 12.61
N ASN A 65 24.09 -1.44 11.76
CA ASN A 65 25.52 -1.58 12.00
C ASN A 65 26.32 -1.53 10.70
N GLY A 66 27.61 -1.18 10.84
CA GLY A 66 28.57 -1.11 9.75
C GLY A 66 28.50 0.18 8.95
N ALA A 67 29.39 0.26 7.96
CA ALA A 67 29.41 1.33 6.97
C ALA A 67 29.74 0.72 5.61
N GLY A 68 29.14 1.27 4.55
CA GLY A 68 29.26 0.72 3.22
C GLY A 68 28.92 1.68 2.09
N THR A 69 29.31 1.27 0.90
CA THR A 69 29.03 1.94 -0.36
C THR A 69 28.06 1.10 -1.16
N MET A 70 26.92 1.69 -1.50
CA MET A 70 25.81 1.05 -2.21
C MET A 70 25.69 1.60 -3.63
N LEU A 71 25.52 0.72 -4.61
CA LEU A 71 25.09 1.07 -5.96
C LEU A 71 23.57 1.09 -6.02
N VAL A 72 22.98 2.23 -6.39
CA VAL A 72 21.54 2.37 -6.60
C VAL A 72 21.12 1.62 -7.86
N VAL A 73 20.14 0.72 -7.72
CA VAL A 73 19.57 -0.09 -8.81
C VAL A 73 18.13 0.31 -9.13
N ALA A 74 17.33 0.67 -8.11
CA ALA A 74 15.96 1.12 -8.32
C ALA A 74 15.54 2.21 -7.32
N VAL A 75 14.76 3.19 -7.81
CA VAL A 75 14.29 4.35 -7.06
C VAL A 75 12.78 4.54 -7.21
N GLY A 76 12.17 5.24 -6.24
CA GLY A 76 10.77 5.65 -6.32
C GLY A 76 9.82 4.47 -6.54
N ALA A 77 8.92 4.57 -7.53
CA ALA A 77 7.90 3.56 -7.82
C ALA A 77 8.49 2.21 -8.29
N GLN A 78 9.73 2.19 -8.77
CA GLN A 78 10.40 0.97 -9.22
C GLN A 78 11.13 0.24 -8.09
N SER A 79 11.30 0.87 -6.93
CA SER A 79 11.85 0.21 -5.75
C SER A 79 10.84 -0.78 -5.15
N GLN A 80 11.30 -1.79 -4.42
CA GLN A 80 10.45 -2.77 -3.72
C GLN A 80 9.47 -2.05 -2.79
N TRP A 81 9.95 -1.08 -2.03
CA TRP A 81 9.10 -0.25 -1.19
C TRP A 81 8.06 0.54 -1.99
N GLY A 82 8.46 1.14 -3.12
CA GLY A 82 7.55 1.84 -4.01
C GLY A 82 6.47 0.92 -4.59
N ARG A 83 6.83 -0.31 -4.97
CA ARG A 83 5.89 -1.33 -5.47
C ARG A 83 4.93 -1.80 -4.38
N ILE A 84 5.39 -1.98 -3.15
CA ILE A 84 4.54 -2.32 -2.00
C ILE A 84 3.55 -1.20 -1.74
N LYS A 85 4.01 0.05 -1.67
CA LYS A 85 3.14 1.22 -1.54
C LYS A 85 2.12 1.33 -2.66
N ALA A 86 2.52 1.09 -3.90
CA ALA A 86 1.61 1.14 -5.04
C ALA A 86 0.52 0.06 -4.98
N LYS A 87 0.83 -1.12 -4.42
CA LYS A 87 -0.17 -2.17 -4.18
C LYS A 87 -1.15 -1.77 -3.08
N LEU A 88 -0.66 -1.18 -1.98
CA LEU A 88 -1.50 -0.68 -0.89
C LEU A 88 -2.40 0.48 -1.34
N ALA A 89 -1.87 1.40 -2.15
CA ALA A 89 -2.65 2.52 -2.69
C ALA A 89 -3.72 2.10 -3.71
N LYS A 90 -3.62 0.89 -4.28
CA LYS A 90 -4.61 0.40 -5.24
C LYS A 90 -5.92 -0.06 -4.58
N GLU A 91 -6.01 -0.02 -3.25
CA GLU A 91 -7.24 -0.34 -2.50
C GLU A 91 -8.28 0.80 -2.50
N ASP A 92 -8.07 1.89 -3.24
CA ASP A 92 -9.08 2.97 -3.43
C ASP A 92 -10.33 2.53 -4.22
N SER A 93 -10.45 1.25 -4.60
CA SER A 93 -11.73 0.70 -5.05
C SER A 93 -12.61 0.43 -3.83
N ASN A 94 -13.89 0.82 -3.90
CA ASN A 94 -14.90 0.45 -2.90
C ASN A 94 -14.70 -0.99 -2.43
N THR A 95 -14.69 -1.19 -1.11
CA THR A 95 -14.59 -2.55 -0.58
C THR A 95 -15.80 -3.36 -1.06
N PRO A 96 -15.67 -4.70 -1.29
CA PRO A 96 -16.81 -5.52 -1.72
C PRO A 96 -18.03 -5.47 -0.78
N LEU A 97 -17.84 -5.03 0.47
CA LEU A 97 -18.90 -4.79 1.43
C LEU A 97 -19.60 -3.43 1.20
N GLN A 98 -18.85 -2.38 0.88
CA GLN A 98 -19.39 -1.05 0.58
C GLN A 98 -20.27 -1.08 -0.68
N ASP A 99 -19.83 -1.75 -1.75
CA ASP A 99 -20.65 -1.89 -2.97
C ASP A 99 -22.01 -2.58 -2.69
N LYS A 100 -22.01 -3.60 -1.81
CA LYS A 100 -23.23 -4.28 -1.39
C LYS A 100 -24.15 -3.37 -0.58
N LEU A 101 -23.59 -2.57 0.32
CA LEU A 101 -24.35 -1.61 1.11
C LEU A 101 -24.94 -0.49 0.25
N GLU A 102 -24.19 0.00 -0.73
CA GLU A 102 -24.65 1.01 -1.69
C GLU A 102 -25.80 0.46 -2.55
N THR A 103 -25.68 -0.77 -3.06
CA THR A 103 -26.76 -1.43 -3.80
C THR A 103 -28.03 -1.58 -2.95
N LEU A 104 -27.90 -1.95 -1.67
CA LEU A 104 -29.05 -2.06 -0.76
C LEU A 104 -29.67 -0.68 -0.46
N ALA A 105 -28.84 0.34 -0.26
CA ALA A 105 -29.30 1.70 -0.02
C ALA A 105 -30.07 2.26 -1.23
N GLU A 106 -29.58 2.01 -2.45
CA GLU A 106 -30.28 2.39 -3.68
C GLU A 106 -31.64 1.69 -3.82
N GLN A 107 -31.72 0.38 -3.54
CA GLN A 107 -32.97 -0.36 -3.60
C GLN A 107 -34.02 0.18 -2.62
N ILE A 108 -33.62 0.45 -1.38
CA ILE A 108 -34.50 1.06 -0.37
C ILE A 108 -34.92 2.47 -0.83
N GLY A 109 -33.98 3.24 -1.39
CA GLY A 109 -34.24 4.57 -1.96
C GLY A 109 -35.30 4.56 -3.06
N TYR A 110 -35.20 3.63 -4.02
CA TYR A 110 -36.18 3.50 -5.10
C TYR A 110 -37.58 3.11 -4.60
N ILE A 111 -37.68 2.18 -3.66
CA ILE A 111 -38.95 1.78 -3.05
C ILE A 111 -39.58 2.96 -2.28
N GLY A 112 -38.76 3.68 -1.51
CA GLY A 112 -39.18 4.88 -0.80
C GLY A 112 -39.71 5.96 -1.74
N MET A 113 -38.97 6.26 -2.82
CA MET A 113 -39.35 7.25 -3.83
C MET A 113 -40.68 6.88 -4.50
N PHE A 114 -40.88 5.61 -4.86
CA PHE A 114 -42.11 5.14 -5.47
C PHE A 114 -43.31 5.29 -4.53
N SER A 115 -43.17 4.92 -3.25
CA SER A 115 -44.24 5.06 -2.27
C SER A 115 -44.60 6.53 -1.99
N ALA A 116 -43.60 7.41 -1.92
CA ALA A 116 -43.82 8.86 -1.77
C ALA A 116 -44.56 9.46 -2.98
N ALA A 117 -44.15 9.10 -4.20
CA ALA A 117 -44.83 9.55 -5.42
C ALA A 117 -46.29 9.05 -5.49
N ALA A 118 -46.52 7.78 -5.14
CA ALA A 118 -47.86 7.19 -5.14
C ALA A 118 -48.80 7.88 -4.14
N THR A 119 -48.33 8.11 -2.91
CA THR A 119 -49.10 8.81 -1.88
C THR A 119 -49.38 10.28 -2.24
N PHE A 120 -48.41 10.97 -2.83
CA PHE A 120 -48.58 12.33 -3.32
C PHE A 120 -49.65 12.42 -4.42
N ILE A 121 -49.61 11.50 -5.40
CA ILE A 121 -50.61 11.42 -6.46
C ILE A 121 -51.99 11.11 -5.88
N ALA A 122 -52.09 10.15 -4.96
CA ALA A 122 -53.36 9.80 -4.31
C ALA A 122 -53.97 11.02 -3.59
N MET A 123 -53.18 11.72 -2.76
CA MET A 123 -53.61 12.95 -2.10
C MET A 123 -54.06 14.02 -3.11
N MET A 124 -53.30 14.21 -4.20
CA MET A 124 -53.64 15.20 -5.20
C MET A 124 -54.94 14.86 -5.95
N THR A 125 -55.15 13.58 -6.30
CA THR A 125 -56.40 13.13 -6.92
C THR A 125 -57.60 13.33 -6.01
N ILE A 126 -57.48 13.00 -4.71
CA ILE A 126 -58.56 13.23 -3.74
C ILE A 126 -58.88 14.72 -3.63
N TYR A 127 -57.86 15.57 -3.54
CA TYR A 127 -58.04 17.03 -3.45
C TYR A 127 -58.81 17.62 -4.64
N TYR A 128 -58.52 17.17 -5.86
CA TYR A 128 -59.21 17.67 -7.06
C TYR A 128 -60.55 16.99 -7.33
N ALA A 129 -60.71 15.71 -6.99
CA ALA A 129 -61.92 14.94 -7.29
C ALA A 129 -63.05 15.13 -6.26
N PHE A 130 -62.72 15.44 -5.00
CA PHE A 130 -63.71 15.66 -3.93
C PHE A 130 -63.59 17.07 -3.33
N PRO A 131 -63.91 18.12 -4.09
CA PRO A 131 -63.90 19.49 -3.58
C PRO A 131 -64.93 19.75 -2.47
N GLU A 132 -65.91 18.85 -2.28
CA GLU A 132 -66.96 18.95 -1.26
C GLU A 132 -66.52 18.52 0.16
N LEU A 133 -65.36 17.86 0.31
CA LEU A 133 -64.76 17.51 1.62
C LEU A 133 -63.78 18.57 2.14
N ARG A 134 -63.70 19.72 1.48
CA ARG A 134 -62.84 20.86 1.84
C ARG A 134 -63.37 21.65 3.04
#